data_AF-A0A5B0RJG8-F1
#
_entry.id   AF-A0A5B0RJG8-F1
#
_cell.length_a   1.000
_cell.length_b   1.000
_cell.length_c   1.000
_cell.angle_alpha   90.00
_cell.angle_beta   90.00
_cell.angle_gamma   90.00
#
_symmetry.space_group_name_H-M   'P 1'
#
loop_
_entity.id
_entity.type
_entity.pdbx_description
1 polymer ?
#
loop_
_entity_poly.entity_id
_entity_poly.type
_entity_poly.pdbx_seq_one_letter_code
_entity_poly.pdbx_strand_id
1 'polypeptide(L)'
;MQPTSLVSIVQLGIRRQSDSTTLRSMSKLGKAHTLVANEHKHQNDIFDKEAQSLQMMAATGAANNNVMIMNQDLSNLDAYAREYFTLRRKQILASLRGNSGPSS
;
A
#
# COMPACT_ATOMS: atom_id res chain seq x y z
N MET A 1 -55.10 44.17 -0.59
CA MET A 1 -54.40 42.89 -0.84
C MET A 1 -54.49 42.61 -2.33
N GLN A 2 -53.37 42.47 -3.05
CA GLN A 2 -53.44 42.07 -4.46
C GLN A 2 -53.59 40.54 -4.55
N PRO A 3 -54.48 40.02 -5.41
CA PRO A 3 -54.63 38.58 -5.57
C PRO A 3 -53.38 38.01 -6.24
N THR A 4 -52.73 37.05 -5.59
CA THR A 4 -51.60 36.33 -6.18
C THR A 4 -52.10 35.48 -7.34
N SER A 5 -51.57 35.71 -8.54
CA SER A 5 -51.91 34.92 -9.71
C SER A 5 -51.56 33.45 -9.50
N LEU A 6 -52.45 32.53 -9.91
CA LEU A 6 -52.20 31.08 -9.91
C LEU A 6 -50.90 30.72 -10.64
N VAL A 7 -50.54 31.48 -11.68
CA VAL A 7 -49.29 31.30 -12.42
C VAL A 7 -48.08 31.51 -11.50
N SER A 8 -48.10 32.56 -10.67
CA SER A 8 -47.01 32.86 -9.72
C SER A 8 -46.89 31.79 -8.62
N ILE A 9 -48.01 31.20 -8.18
CA ILE A 9 -48.01 30.13 -7.19
C ILE A 9 -47.37 28.85 -7.77
N VAL A 10 -47.75 28.47 -9.00
CA VAL A 10 -47.19 27.30 -9.67
C VAL A 10 -45.69 27.48 -9.95
N GLN A 11 -45.28 28.64 -10.44
CA GLN A 11 -43.86 28.93 -10.71
C GLN A 11 -42.99 28.92 -9.46
N LEU A 12 -43.51 29.42 -8.33
CA LEU A 12 -42.82 29.34 -7.05
C LEU A 12 -42.69 27.89 -6.56
N GLY A 13 -43.72 27.06 -6.76
CA GLY A 13 -43.70 25.63 -6.46
C GLY A 13 -42.62 24.88 -7.25
N ILE A 14 -42.56 25.09 -8.57
CA ILE A 14 -41.54 24.50 -9.44
C ILE A 14 -40.13 24.90 -9.01
N ARG A 15 -39.91 26.18 -8.70
CA ARG A 15 -38.60 26.67 -8.25
C ARG A 15 -38.17 26.02 -6.94
N ARG A 16 -39.05 25.97 -5.94
CA ARG A 16 -38.77 25.32 -4.65
C ARG A 16 -38.48 23.82 -4.81
N GLN A 17 -39.20 23.15 -5.70
CA GLN A 17 -38.97 21.74 -5.99
C GLN A 17 -37.61 21.51 -6.67
N SER A 18 -37.26 22.35 -7.66
CA SER A 18 -35.97 22.34 -8.34
C SER A 18 -34.80 22.56 -7.38
N ASP A 19 -34.91 23.54 -6.48
CA ASP A 19 -33.90 23.83 -5.46
C ASP A 19 -33.76 22.67 -4.47
N SER A 20 -34.87 22.07 -4.04
CA SER A 20 -34.85 20.90 -3.15
C SER A 20 -34.19 19.68 -3.80
N THR A 21 -34.45 19.42 -5.09
CA THR A 21 -33.81 18.31 -5.82
C THR A 21 -32.31 18.55 -5.99
N THR A 22 -31.89 19.79 -6.27
CA THR A 22 -30.49 20.17 -6.43
C THR A 22 -29.72 20.03 -5.11
N LEU A 23 -30.28 20.48 -3.99
CA LEU A 23 -29.64 20.32 -2.69
C LEU A 23 -29.47 18.84 -2.29
N ARG A 24 -30.48 18.01 -2.60
CA ARG A 24 -30.40 16.57 -2.34
C ARG A 24 -29.34 15.89 -3.19
N SER A 25 -29.20 16.25 -4.47
CA SER A 25 -28.16 15.67 -5.33
C SER A 25 -26.77 16.10 -4.89
N MET A 26 -26.56 17.37 -4.55
CA MET A 26 -25.29 17.88 -4.02
C MET A 26 -24.90 17.20 -2.70
N SER A 27 -25.85 17.00 -1.78
CA SER A 27 -25.58 16.28 -0.52
C SER A 27 -25.18 14.82 -0.75
N LYS A 28 -25.85 14.12 -1.68
CA LYS A 28 -25.48 12.75 -2.06
C LYS A 28 -24.09 12.69 -2.68
N LEU A 29 -23.77 13.64 -3.57
CA LEU A 29 -22.45 13.74 -4.20
C LEU A 29 -21.36 13.96 -3.14
N GLY A 30 -21.57 14.89 -2.21
CA GLY A 30 -20.63 15.14 -1.12
C GLY A 30 -20.37 13.89 -0.27
N LYS A 31 -21.42 13.16 0.11
CA LYS A 31 -21.29 11.89 0.84
C LYS A 31 -20.53 10.83 0.03
N ALA A 32 -20.80 10.73 -1.27
CA ALA A 32 -20.09 9.82 -2.15
C ALA A 32 -18.59 10.15 -2.21
N HIS A 33 -18.22 11.43 -2.35
CA HIS A 33 -16.83 11.87 -2.33
C HIS A 33 -16.13 11.55 -1.01
N THR A 34 -16.80 11.74 0.14
CA THR A 34 -16.24 11.38 1.44
C THR A 34 -15.98 9.87 1.54
N LEU A 35 -16.91 9.03 1.07
CA LEU A 35 -16.71 7.58 1.06
C LEU A 35 -15.52 7.18 0.19
N VAL A 36 -15.41 7.76 -1.01
CA VAL A 36 -14.27 7.51 -1.90
C VAL A 36 -12.96 7.95 -1.25
N ALA A 37 -12.91 9.14 -0.66
CA ALA A 37 -11.69 9.62 0.00
C ALA A 37 -11.26 8.72 1.17
N ASN A 38 -12.22 8.24 1.96
CA ASN A 38 -11.96 7.32 3.06
C ASN A 38 -11.45 5.95 2.56
N GLU A 39 -12.05 5.44 1.48
CA GLU A 39 -11.61 4.19 0.86
C GLU A 39 -10.21 4.31 0.27
N HIS A 40 -9.89 5.42 -0.40
CA HIS A 40 -8.53 5.69 -0.90
C HIS A 40 -7.51 5.73 0.25
N LYS A 41 -7.85 6.36 1.37
CA LYS A 41 -6.97 6.36 2.56
C LYS A 41 -6.77 4.95 3.09
N HIS A 42 -7.84 4.17 3.18
CA HIS A 42 -7.76 2.78 3.64
C HIS A 42 -6.87 1.92 2.72
N GLN A 43 -6.99 2.09 1.40
CA GLN A 43 -6.16 1.38 0.42
C GLN A 43 -4.68 1.78 0.53
N ASN A 44 -4.38 3.05 0.77
CA ASN A 44 -2.99 3.48 1.01
C ASN A 44 -2.42 2.83 2.27
N ASP A 45 -3.20 2.77 3.37
CA ASP A 45 -2.77 2.09 4.60
C ASP A 45 -2.53 0.57 4.37
N ILE A 46 -3.28 -0.05 3.45
CA ILE A 46 -3.05 -1.45 3.03
C ILE A 46 -1.75 -1.55 2.25
N PHE A 47 -1.53 -0.71 1.24
CA PHE A 47 -0.32 -0.74 0.43
C PHE A 47 0.95 -0.52 1.25
N ASP A 48 0.92 0.37 2.25
CA ASP A 48 2.05 0.58 3.14
C ASP A 48 2.38 -0.69 3.93
N LYS A 49 1.36 -1.40 4.44
CA LYS A 49 1.55 -2.67 5.15
C LYS A 49 2.04 -3.78 4.22
N GLU A 50 1.51 -3.87 3.01
CA GLU A 50 1.95 -4.83 2.00
C GLU A 50 3.41 -4.58 1.59
N ALA A 51 3.79 -3.32 1.39
CA ALA A 51 5.17 -2.94 1.10
C ALA A 51 6.12 -3.34 2.23
N GLN A 52 5.75 -3.09 3.49
CA GLN A 52 6.52 -3.52 4.65
C GLN A 52 6.61 -5.06 4.73
N SER A 53 5.52 -5.77 4.49
CA SER A 53 5.50 -7.23 4.46
C SER A 53 6.42 -7.78 3.37
N LEU A 54 6.41 -7.20 2.17
CA LEU A 54 7.28 -7.59 1.06
C LEU A 54 8.76 -7.35 1.39
N GLN A 55 9.08 -6.23 2.03
CA GLN A 55 10.45 -5.96 2.51
C GLN A 55 10.92 -7.00 3.53
N MET A 56 10.06 -7.36 4.49
CA MET A 56 10.33 -8.40 5.48
C MET A 56 10.54 -9.77 4.83
N MET A 57 9.71 -10.12 3.84
CA MET A 57 9.85 -11.37 3.08
C MET A 57 11.14 -11.40 2.27
N ALA A 58 11.51 -10.30 1.63
CA ALA A 58 12.78 -10.19 0.90
C ALA A 58 13.99 -10.35 1.84
N ALA A 59 13.97 -9.69 3.00
CA ALA A 59 15.02 -9.82 4.01
C ALA A 59 15.12 -11.27 4.54
N THR A 60 13.99 -11.90 4.82
CA THR A 60 13.92 -13.31 5.25
C THR A 60 14.44 -14.24 4.16
N GLY A 61 14.08 -14.01 2.91
CA GLY A 61 14.56 -14.77 1.76
C GLY A 61 16.07 -14.67 1.59
N ALA A 62 16.63 -13.47 1.73
CA ALA A 62 18.08 -13.26 1.70
C ALA A 62 18.80 -13.99 2.86
N ALA A 63 18.25 -13.94 4.08
CA ALA A 63 18.81 -14.64 5.23
C ALA A 63 18.77 -16.18 5.04
N ASN A 64 17.63 -16.71 4.56
CA ASN A 64 17.48 -18.13 4.29
C ASN A 64 18.44 -18.61 3.19
N ASN A 65 18.64 -17.81 2.13
CA ASN A 65 19.62 -18.10 1.10
C ASN A 65 21.05 -18.16 1.67
N ASN A 66 21.42 -17.22 2.55
CA ASN A 66 22.72 -17.24 3.22
C ASN A 66 22.90 -18.50 4.07
N VAL A 67 21.88 -18.91 4.84
CA VAL A 67 21.91 -20.14 5.63
C VAL A 67 22.08 -21.37 4.73
N MET A 68 21.34 -21.44 3.62
CA MET A 68 21.47 -22.52 2.64
C MET A 68 22.90 -22.59 2.07
N ILE A 69 23.47 -21.47 1.64
CA ILE A 69 24.85 -21.39 1.14
C ILE A 69 25.85 -21.86 2.20
N MET A 70 25.68 -21.42 3.46
CA MET A 70 26.55 -21.80 4.58
C MET A 70 26.47 -23.29 4.91
N ASN A 71 25.31 -23.91 4.73
CA ASN A 71 25.08 -25.33 5.08
C ASN A 71 25.27 -26.31 3.92
N GLN A 72 25.44 -25.85 2.68
CA GLN A 72 25.66 -26.71 1.51
C GLN A 72 26.81 -27.72 1.72
N ASP A 73 26.57 -29.01 1.53
CA ASP A 73 27.69 -29.97 1.50
C ASP A 73 28.54 -29.77 0.23
N LEU A 74 29.85 -29.68 0.41
CA LEU A 74 30.82 -29.44 -0.65
C LEU A 74 31.49 -30.74 -1.15
N SER A 75 31.30 -31.86 -0.45
CA SER A 75 32.01 -33.12 -0.70
C SER A 75 31.80 -33.66 -2.12
N ASN A 76 30.56 -33.56 -2.62
CA ASN A 76 30.13 -34.12 -3.90
C ASN A 76 29.95 -33.07 -5.01
N LEU A 77 30.49 -31.86 -4.83
CA LEU A 77 30.42 -30.80 -5.85
C LEU A 77 31.65 -30.82 -6.75
N ASP A 78 31.45 -30.46 -8.02
CA ASP A 78 32.54 -30.17 -8.95
C ASP A 78 33.37 -28.95 -8.48
N ALA A 79 34.53 -28.75 -9.11
CA ALA A 79 35.48 -27.72 -8.69
C ALA A 79 34.89 -26.30 -8.74
N TYR A 80 34.10 -25.97 -9.76
CA TYR A 80 33.53 -24.64 -9.93
C TYR A 80 32.40 -24.36 -8.94
N ALA A 81 31.51 -25.33 -8.74
CA ALA A 81 30.46 -25.21 -7.73
C ALA A 81 31.05 -25.08 -6.32
N ARG A 82 32.07 -25.89 -6.00
CA ARG A 82 32.77 -25.83 -4.71
C ARG A 82 33.44 -24.46 -4.49
N GLU A 83 34.10 -23.93 -5.51
CA GLU A 83 34.69 -22.60 -5.47
C GLU A 83 33.63 -21.52 -5.26
N TYR A 84 32.52 -21.57 -5.99
CA TYR A 84 31.39 -20.65 -5.84
C TYR A 84 30.89 -20.59 -4.40
N PHE A 85 30.53 -21.73 -3.81
CA PHE A 85 30.04 -21.77 -2.43
C PHE A 85 31.09 -21.29 -1.43
N THR A 86 32.37 -21.66 -1.64
CA THR A 86 33.47 -21.20 -0.78
C THR A 86 33.61 -19.67 -0.80
N LEU A 87 33.56 -19.05 -1.98
CA LEU A 87 33.65 -17.60 -2.13
C LEU A 87 32.43 -16.90 -1.52
N ARG A 88 31.21 -17.42 -1.75
CA ARG A 88 29.98 -16.85 -1.18
C ARG A 88 29.97 -16.92 0.34
N ARG A 89 30.43 -18.02 0.96
CA ARG A 89 30.57 -18.11 2.42
C ARG A 89 31.52 -17.07 2.99
N LYS A 90 32.66 -16.85 2.34
CA LYS A 90 33.61 -15.81 2.74
C LYS A 90 32.97 -14.42 2.69
N GLN A 91 32.21 -14.12 1.64
CA GLN A 91 31.47 -12.87 1.52
C GLN A 91 30.43 -12.70 2.64
N ILE A 92 29.61 -13.73 2.90
CA ILE A 92 28.60 -13.72 3.98
C ILE A 92 29.25 -13.45 5.34
N LEU A 93 30.34 -14.15 5.66
CA LEU A 93 31.06 -13.97 6.91
C LEU A 93 31.70 -12.57 7.03
N ALA A 94 32.25 -12.03 5.95
CA ALA A 94 32.80 -10.68 5.92
C ALA A 94 31.71 -9.62 6.19
N SER A 95 30.55 -9.73 5.53
CA SER A 95 29.41 -8.84 5.76
C SER A 95 28.89 -8.92 7.19
N LEU A 96 28.77 -10.13 7.76
CA LEU A 96 28.34 -10.31 9.15
C LEU A 96 29.32 -9.64 10.13
N ARG A 97 30.62 -9.82 9.92
CA ARG A 97 31.67 -9.19 10.75
C ARG A 97 31.65 -7.67 10.66
N GLY A 98 31.44 -7.12 9.47
CA GLY A 98 31.33 -5.68 9.24
C GLY A 98 30.12 -5.05 9.95
N ASN A 99 28.98 -5.76 9.97
CA ASN A 99 27.78 -5.31 10.68
C ASN A 99 27.86 -5.46 12.21
N SER A 100 28.77 -6.29 12.71
CA SER A 100 29.03 -6.48 14.14
C SER A 100 30.18 -5.62 14.69
N GLY A 101 30.68 -4.65 13.90
CA GLY A 101 31.59 -3.62 14.43
C GLY A 101 30.90 -2.77 15.52
N PRO A 102 31.64 -2.16 16.46
CA PRO A 102 31.04 -1.45 17.58
C PRO A 102 30.11 -0.36 17.06
N SER A 103 28.85 -0.45 17.46
CA SER A 103 27.90 0.67 17.37
C SER A 103 28.46 1.81 18.23
N SER A 104 29.04 2.81 17.57
CA SER A 104 29.42 4.09 18.18
C SER A 104 28.18 4.92 18.51
#